data_AF-A0A9W8P960-F1
#
_entry.id   AF-A0A9W8P960-F1
#
_cell.length_a   1.000
_cell.length_b   1.000
_cell.length_c   1.000
_cell.angle_alpha   90.00
_cell.angle_beta   90.00
_cell.angle_gamma   90.00
#
_symmetry.space_group_name_H-M   'P 1'
#
loop_
_entity.id
_entity.type
_entity.pdbx_description
1 polymer ?
#
loop_
_entity_poly.entity_id
_entity_poly.type
_entity_poly.pdbx_seq_one_letter_code
_entity_poly.pdbx_strand_id
1 'polypeptide(L)'
;YETIVEFVPVSQDLGNDESLREREVERVSSLKEGCIKRARWIKPVERRGTRQRVAHAILSFDGPESANQAISNGVIVQGKPLEARRSLPEPRRCLKCQKLGHFARECKRNGDVSGRCAGQHSTGSCSSDGQFCPNCNTQGHGAVDRSCPSFTGRIRALHERRSDIQYRFFVTDAPETW
;
A
#
# COMPACT_ATOMS: atom_id res chain seq x y z
N TYR A 1 -3.36 0.60 12.84
CA TYR A 1 -4.20 1.34 11.87
C TYR A 1 -3.32 1.87 10.75
N GLU A 2 -3.49 1.44 9.50
CA GLU A 2 -2.58 1.80 8.41
C GLU A 2 -3.08 3.02 7.62
N THR A 3 -2.23 4.04 7.46
CA THR A 3 -2.48 5.17 6.55
C THR A 3 -1.44 5.18 5.43
N ILE A 4 -1.78 5.80 4.32
CA ILE A 4 -0.89 6.11 3.20
C ILE A 4 -0.57 7.59 3.28
N VAL A 5 0.72 7.91 3.38
CA VAL A 5 1.23 9.28 3.28
C VAL A 5 1.80 9.50 1.89
N GLU A 6 1.30 10.54 1.22
CA GLU A 6 1.61 10.80 -0.17
C GLU A 6 2.84 11.71 -0.33
N PHE A 7 3.56 11.56 -1.45
CA PHE A 7 4.72 12.39 -1.82
C PHE A 7 5.83 12.56 -0.76
N VAL A 8 6.09 11.53 0.06
CA VAL A 8 7.17 11.52 1.05
C VAL A 8 8.53 11.61 0.34
N PRO A 9 9.42 12.54 0.72
CA PRO A 9 10.77 12.64 0.17
C PRO A 9 11.54 11.32 0.30
N VAL A 10 12.17 10.85 -0.79
CA VAL A 10 12.93 9.59 -0.76
C VAL A 10 14.19 9.67 0.11
N SER A 11 14.62 10.88 0.47
CA SER A 11 15.66 11.16 1.47
C SER A 11 15.23 10.78 2.89
N GLN A 12 13.92 10.60 3.12
CA GLN A 12 13.42 10.10 4.39
C GLN A 12 13.82 8.64 4.56
N ASP A 13 14.46 8.34 5.67
CA ASP A 13 14.76 6.96 6.03
C ASP A 13 13.54 6.34 6.71
N LEU A 14 13.00 5.28 6.09
CA LEU A 14 11.92 4.45 6.64
C LEU A 14 12.37 2.98 6.77
N GLY A 15 13.67 2.70 6.61
CA GLY A 15 14.21 1.34 6.46
C GLY A 15 14.98 0.83 7.67
N ASN A 16 15.44 1.71 8.56
CA ASN A 16 16.30 1.36 9.70
C ASN A 16 15.68 1.77 11.04
N ASP A 17 15.97 0.93 12.04
CA ASP A 17 15.61 0.92 13.46
C ASP A 17 14.70 2.05 14.01
N GLU A 18 13.58 1.59 14.56
CA GLU A 18 12.57 2.35 15.29
C GLU A 18 13.21 3.17 16.41
N SER A 19 13.05 4.50 16.35
CA SER A 19 12.78 5.33 17.54
C SER A 19 13.01 6.81 17.26
N LEU A 20 14.13 7.23 16.70
CA LEU A 20 14.49 8.66 16.78
C LEU A 20 13.84 9.55 15.71
N ARG A 21 13.62 9.04 14.49
CA ARG A 21 13.10 9.85 13.37
C ARG A 21 11.59 9.79 13.22
N GLU A 22 10.97 8.66 13.54
CA GLU A 22 9.51 8.58 13.69
C GLU A 22 9.07 9.50 14.82
N ARG A 23 9.81 9.56 15.94
CA ARG A 23 9.58 10.55 17.00
C ARG A 23 9.67 11.99 16.54
N GLU A 24 10.60 12.32 15.64
CA GLU A 24 10.66 13.67 15.09
C GLU A 24 9.39 13.96 14.25
N VAL A 25 9.00 13.04 13.37
CA VAL A 25 7.76 13.16 12.58
C VAL A 25 6.54 13.29 13.51
N GLU A 26 6.45 12.47 14.56
CA GLU A 26 5.39 12.56 15.56
C GLU A 26 5.37 13.92 16.23
N ARG A 27 6.52 14.36 16.75
CA ARG A 27 6.68 15.63 17.45
C ARG A 27 6.30 16.82 16.58
N VAL A 28 6.83 16.91 15.36
CA VAL A 28 6.52 18.04 14.47
C VAL A 28 5.09 17.99 13.95
N SER A 29 4.49 16.80 13.83
CA SER A 29 3.09 16.63 13.42
C SER A 29 2.11 16.74 14.59
N SER A 30 2.59 17.06 15.80
CA SER A 30 1.79 17.08 17.04
C SER A 30 1.06 15.76 17.34
N LEU A 31 1.62 14.64 16.89
CA LEU A 31 1.12 13.30 17.19
C LEU A 31 1.64 12.84 18.55
N LYS A 32 0.90 11.92 19.18
CA LYS A 32 1.32 11.24 20.40
C LYS A 32 2.66 10.53 20.19
N GLU A 33 3.58 10.66 21.15
CA GLU A 33 4.88 9.97 21.09
C GLU A 33 4.71 8.45 21.03
N GLY A 34 5.43 7.82 20.10
CA GLY A 34 5.41 6.37 19.88
C GLY A 34 4.10 5.83 19.31
N CYS A 35 3.24 6.68 18.75
CA CYS A 35 2.00 6.24 18.10
C CYS A 35 2.27 5.59 16.73
N ILE A 36 3.33 5.98 16.03
CA ILE A 36 3.79 5.31 14.81
C ILE A 36 4.56 4.06 15.25
N LYS A 37 3.98 2.90 14.93
CA LYS A 37 4.53 1.57 15.24
C LYS A 37 5.32 0.96 14.11
N ARG A 38 5.21 1.51 12.89
CA ARG A 38 5.96 1.08 11.72
C ARG A 38 5.76 2.04 10.58
N ALA A 39 6.84 2.50 9.96
CA ALA A 39 6.83 3.10 8.65
C ALA A 39 7.43 2.16 7.59
N ARG A 40 6.87 2.15 6.38
CA ARG A 40 7.47 1.45 5.23
C ARG A 40 7.11 2.07 3.90
N TRP A 41 7.99 1.91 2.92
CA TRP A 41 7.72 2.32 1.54
C TRP A 41 6.71 1.40 0.85
N ILE A 42 5.78 1.97 0.07
CA ILE A 42 4.89 1.18 -0.81
C ILE A 42 5.68 0.62 -2.00
N LYS A 43 6.50 1.48 -2.62
CA LYS A 43 7.40 1.12 -3.72
C LYS A 43 8.79 0.81 -3.13
N PRO A 44 9.30 -0.43 -3.27
CA PRO A 44 10.64 -0.80 -2.81
C PRO A 44 11.72 0.13 -3.40
N VAL A 45 12.77 0.37 -2.64
CA VAL A 45 13.83 1.34 -2.99
C VAL A 45 14.51 0.93 -4.29
N GLU A 46 14.72 -0.37 -4.47
CA GLU A 46 15.42 -0.99 -5.61
C GLU A 46 14.64 -0.83 -6.92
N ARG A 47 13.35 -0.51 -6.86
CA ARG A 47 12.48 -0.33 -8.03
C ARG A 47 12.26 1.14 -8.40
N ARG A 48 12.89 2.07 -7.68
CA ARG A 48 12.71 3.51 -7.93
C ARG A 48 13.42 3.93 -9.21
N GLY A 49 12.85 4.94 -9.88
CA GLY A 49 13.57 5.58 -10.98
C GLY A 49 14.76 6.36 -10.42
N THR A 50 15.85 6.44 -11.18
CA THR A 50 17.10 7.13 -10.77
C THR A 50 16.90 8.59 -10.35
N ARG A 51 15.91 9.28 -10.94
CA ARG A 51 15.57 10.69 -10.63
C ARG A 51 14.36 10.85 -9.71
N GLN A 52 13.81 9.77 -9.16
CA GLN A 52 12.62 9.83 -8.33
C GLN A 52 12.92 10.54 -6.99
N ARG A 53 12.24 11.66 -6.72
CA ARG A 53 12.47 12.50 -5.52
C ARG A 53 11.49 12.22 -4.37
N VAL A 54 10.33 11.66 -4.69
CA VAL A 54 9.25 11.37 -3.74
C VAL A 54 8.67 9.97 -3.98
N ALA A 55 8.10 9.38 -2.95
CA ALA A 55 7.37 8.11 -3.00
C ALA A 55 6.26 8.09 -1.95
N HIS A 56 5.36 7.11 -2.04
CA HIS A 56 4.32 6.92 -1.03
C HIS A 56 4.79 5.95 0.06
N ALA A 57 4.43 6.27 1.30
CA ALA A 57 4.73 5.45 2.46
C ALA A 57 3.45 4.97 3.13
N ILE A 58 3.55 3.86 3.84
CA ILE A 58 2.53 3.39 4.78
C ILE A 58 3.04 3.65 6.20
N LEU A 59 2.25 4.34 6.99
CA LEU A 59 2.45 4.49 8.43
C LEU A 59 1.43 3.63 9.17
N SER A 60 1.91 2.84 10.12
CA SER A 60 1.09 1.97 10.98
C SER A 60 0.99 2.61 12.36
N PHE A 61 -0.20 3.05 12.74
CA PHE A 61 -0.47 3.66 14.05
C PHE A 61 -0.97 2.64 15.08
N ASP A 62 -0.77 2.95 16.36
CA ASP A 62 -1.21 2.19 17.52
C ASP A 62 -2.74 2.16 17.69
N GLY A 63 -3.41 3.26 17.36
CA GLY A 63 -4.86 3.42 17.49
C GLY A 63 -5.51 4.16 16.30
N PRO A 64 -6.85 4.13 16.20
CA PRO A 64 -7.59 4.89 15.20
C PRO A 64 -7.48 6.39 15.43
N GLU A 65 -7.36 6.87 16.66
CA GLU A 65 -7.30 8.29 17.00
C GLU A 65 -6.05 8.94 16.41
N SER A 66 -4.86 8.36 16.65
CA SER A 66 -3.60 8.87 16.07
C SER A 66 -3.58 8.78 14.55
N ALA A 67 -4.18 7.73 13.97
CA ALA A 67 -4.32 7.62 12.53
C ALA A 67 -5.28 8.68 11.95
N ASN A 68 -6.40 8.95 12.63
CA ASN A 68 -7.38 9.95 12.23
C ASN A 68 -6.82 11.37 12.35
N GLN A 69 -6.01 11.64 13.38
CA GLN A 69 -5.29 12.89 13.50
C GLN A 69 -4.34 13.11 12.31
N ALA A 70 -3.59 12.08 11.91
CA ALA A 70 -2.75 12.13 10.71
C ALA A 70 -3.57 12.37 9.42
N ILE A 71 -4.75 11.74 9.29
CA ILE A 71 -5.65 11.92 8.12
C ILE A 71 -6.29 13.32 8.09
N SER A 72 -6.58 13.89 9.26
CA SER A 72 -7.21 15.21 9.39
C SER A 72 -6.20 16.33 9.13
N ASN A 73 -5.05 16.26 9.80
CA ASN A 73 -4.10 17.37 9.88
C ASN A 73 -2.90 17.19 8.95
N GLY A 74 -2.76 16.02 8.32
CA GLY A 74 -1.58 15.63 7.57
C GLY A 74 -0.43 15.18 8.48
N VAL A 75 0.70 14.87 7.85
CA VAL A 75 1.94 14.48 8.52
C VAL A 75 3.06 15.37 8.01
N ILE A 76 3.84 15.95 8.92
CA ILE A 76 4.98 16.80 8.56
C ILE A 76 6.23 15.92 8.45
N VAL A 77 6.83 15.89 7.26
CA VAL A 77 8.10 15.17 7.00
C VAL A 77 9.10 16.12 6.38
N GLN A 78 10.26 16.29 7.02
CA GLN A 78 11.32 17.22 6.59
C GLN A 78 10.78 18.64 6.35
N GLY A 79 9.91 19.13 7.24
CA GLY A 79 9.29 20.46 7.17
C GLY A 79 8.19 20.61 6.11
N LYS A 80 7.80 19.54 5.42
CA LYS A 80 6.71 19.56 4.44
C LYS A 80 5.44 18.93 5.01
N PRO A 81 4.29 19.63 4.99
CA PRO A 81 3.01 19.02 5.31
C PRO A 81 2.60 18.09 4.16
N LEU A 82 2.37 16.82 4.48
CA LEU A 82 1.98 15.78 3.53
C LEU A 82 0.59 15.28 3.86
N GLU A 83 -0.22 15.03 2.83
CA GLU A 83 -1.53 14.44 2.99
C GLU A 83 -1.41 12.96 3.39
N ALA A 84 -2.24 12.57 4.35
CA ALA A 84 -2.43 11.19 4.72
C ALA A 84 -3.87 10.76 4.47
N ARG A 85 -4.03 9.53 4.02
CA ARG A 85 -5.35 8.91 3.84
C ARG A 85 -5.35 7.51 4.39
N ARG A 86 -6.54 7.00 4.66
CA ARG A 86 -6.70 5.61 5.11
C ARG A 86 -6.15 4.63 4.08
N SER A 87 -5.42 3.62 4.55
CA SER A 87 -5.07 2.46 3.73
C SER A 87 -6.29 1.56 3.62
N LEU A 88 -6.86 1.48 2.42
CA LEU A 88 -8.00 0.60 2.17
C LEU A 88 -7.51 -0.82 1.85
N PRO A 89 -8.22 -1.85 2.33
CA PRO A 89 -7.85 -3.23 2.04
C PRO A 89 -7.97 -3.52 0.55
N GLU A 90 -6.99 -4.25 0.04
CA GLU A 90 -6.93 -4.71 -1.35
C GLU A 90 -6.96 -6.24 -1.44
N PRO A 91 -7.51 -6.82 -2.54
CA PRO A 91 -7.42 -8.24 -2.79
C PRO A 91 -5.96 -8.70 -2.81
N ARG A 92 -5.66 -9.66 -1.94
CA ARG A 92 -4.32 -10.26 -1.87
C ARG A 92 -4.01 -10.96 -3.17
N ARG A 93 -2.82 -10.69 -3.73
CA ARG A 93 -2.32 -11.40 -4.91
C ARG A 93 -1.23 -12.38 -4.54
N CYS A 94 -1.37 -13.61 -5.00
CA CYS A 94 -0.32 -14.61 -4.86
C CYS A 94 0.86 -14.27 -5.77
N LEU A 95 2.05 -14.05 -5.20
CA LEU A 95 3.25 -13.71 -5.98
C LEU A 95 3.80 -14.90 -6.80
N LYS A 96 3.36 -16.12 -6.50
CA LYS A 96 3.72 -17.34 -7.25
C LYS A 96 2.88 -17.49 -8.52
N CYS A 97 1.55 -17.46 -8.40
CA CYS A 97 0.65 -17.73 -9.53
C CYS A 97 -0.09 -16.49 -10.09
N GLN A 98 0.09 -15.32 -9.48
CA GLN A 98 -0.53 -14.04 -9.85
C GLN A 98 -2.05 -13.96 -9.71
N LYS A 99 -2.71 -15.03 -9.25
CA LYS A 99 -4.14 -15.03 -8.94
C LYS A 99 -4.41 -14.31 -7.61
N LEU A 100 -5.56 -13.64 -7.52
CA LEU A 100 -6.00 -13.03 -6.26
C LEU A 100 -6.71 -14.05 -5.35
N GLY A 101 -6.60 -13.87 -4.04
CA GLY A 101 -7.35 -14.59 -3.01
C GLY A 101 -6.55 -15.48 -2.05
N HIS A 102 -5.24 -15.65 -2.23
CA HIS A 102 -4.40 -16.48 -1.33
C HIS A 102 -2.95 -15.98 -1.25
N PHE A 103 -2.22 -16.40 -0.22
CA PHE A 103 -0.80 -16.12 -0.08
C PHE A 103 0.07 -17.08 -0.90
N ALA A 104 1.29 -16.65 -1.27
CA ALA A 104 2.23 -17.50 -1.99
C ALA A 104 2.54 -18.83 -1.26
N ARG A 105 2.62 -18.80 0.08
CA ARG A 105 2.83 -19.99 0.93
C ARG A 105 1.69 -21.01 0.88
N GLU A 106 0.48 -20.57 0.53
CA GLU A 106 -0.70 -21.44 0.39
C GLU A 106 -0.89 -21.91 -1.06
N CYS A 107 0.00 -21.50 -1.98
CA CYS A 107 -0.14 -21.76 -3.39
C CYS A 107 0.29 -23.18 -3.74
N LYS A 108 -0.68 -24.00 -4.19
CA LYS A 108 -0.46 -25.38 -4.63
C LYS A 108 0.17 -25.51 -6.03
N ARG A 109 0.35 -24.40 -6.76
CA ARG A 109 0.93 -24.43 -8.10
C ARG A 109 2.41 -24.74 -8.03
N ASN A 110 2.92 -25.57 -8.94
CA ASN A 110 4.36 -25.76 -9.16
C ASN A 110 4.88 -24.71 -10.14
N GLY A 111 5.99 -24.05 -9.78
CA GLY A 111 6.59 -22.97 -10.55
C GLY A 111 5.89 -21.61 -10.44
N ASP A 112 6.59 -20.59 -10.91
CA ASP A 112 6.16 -19.20 -10.92
C ASP A 112 5.41 -18.83 -12.20
N VAL A 113 4.59 -17.79 -12.09
CA VAL A 113 3.88 -17.15 -13.19
C VAL A 113 4.30 -15.69 -13.28
N SER A 114 4.59 -15.27 -14.50
CA SER A 114 4.90 -13.88 -14.79
C SER A 114 3.64 -13.04 -14.62
N GLY A 115 3.71 -12.04 -13.74
CA GLY A 115 2.67 -11.01 -13.61
C GLY A 115 2.61 -10.06 -14.80
N ARG A 116 3.52 -10.18 -15.77
CA ARG A 116 3.50 -9.37 -17.00
C ARG A 116 2.78 -10.08 -18.15
N CYS A 117 3.14 -11.34 -18.44
CA CYS A 117 2.66 -12.07 -19.61
C CYS A 117 1.97 -13.41 -19.27
N ALA A 118 1.80 -13.75 -18.00
CA ALA A 118 1.27 -15.03 -17.52
C ALA A 118 2.05 -16.30 -17.93
N GLY A 119 3.26 -16.16 -18.47
CA GLY A 119 4.16 -17.28 -18.76
C GLY A 119 4.70 -17.99 -17.52
N GLN A 120 5.19 -19.22 -17.70
CA GLN A 120 5.73 -20.09 -16.63
C GLN A 120 7.17 -19.70 -16.26
N HIS A 121 7.35 -18.50 -15.71
CA HIS A 121 8.63 -17.98 -15.23
C HIS A 121 8.36 -16.86 -14.22
N SER A 122 9.40 -16.45 -13.49
CA SER A 122 9.29 -15.32 -12.56
C SER A 122 9.03 -14.01 -13.31
N THR A 123 8.33 -13.04 -12.70
CA THR A 123 8.08 -11.74 -13.38
C THR A 123 9.37 -10.98 -13.68
N GLY A 124 10.40 -11.15 -12.85
CA GLY A 124 11.70 -10.49 -13.04
C GLY A 124 12.51 -11.03 -14.21
N SER A 125 12.30 -12.30 -14.59
CA SER A 125 12.97 -12.96 -15.73
C SER A 125 12.13 -12.92 -17.01
N CYS A 126 11.11 -12.06 -17.08
CA CYS A 126 10.21 -11.98 -18.22
C CYS A 126 10.82 -11.18 -19.37
N SER A 127 11.07 -11.85 -20.50
CA SER A 127 11.56 -11.23 -21.75
C SER A 127 10.46 -10.92 -22.76
N SER A 128 9.20 -11.22 -22.45
CA SER A 128 8.08 -10.94 -23.37
C SER A 128 7.74 -9.44 -23.40
N ASP A 129 7.61 -8.89 -24.59
CA ASP A 129 7.10 -7.52 -24.81
C ASP A 129 5.60 -7.43 -24.57
N GLY A 130 4.87 -8.53 -24.78
CA GLY A 130 3.43 -8.63 -24.58
C GLY A 130 3.03 -8.56 -23.11
N GLN A 131 1.82 -8.07 -22.89
CA GLN A 131 1.16 -8.08 -21.57
C GLN A 131 -0.12 -8.90 -21.63
N PHE A 132 -0.29 -9.77 -20.64
CA PHE A 132 -1.47 -10.61 -20.49
C PHE A 132 -1.82 -10.79 -19.01
N CYS A 133 -3.10 -10.64 -18.70
CA CYS A 133 -3.58 -10.74 -17.33
C CYS A 133 -4.25 -12.10 -17.07
N PRO A 134 -3.71 -12.94 -16.16
CA PRO A 134 -4.28 -14.24 -15.83
C PRO A 134 -5.54 -14.18 -14.96
N ASN A 135 -5.98 -12.98 -14.54
CA ASN A 135 -7.18 -12.80 -13.71
C ASN A 135 -8.43 -12.51 -14.55
N CYS A 136 -8.30 -11.68 -15.60
CA CYS A 136 -9.40 -11.35 -16.53
C CYS A 136 -9.23 -11.99 -17.92
N ASN A 137 -8.13 -12.71 -18.17
CA ASN A 137 -7.81 -13.37 -19.44
C ASN A 137 -7.77 -12.44 -20.65
N THR A 138 -7.28 -11.20 -20.48
CA THR A 138 -7.16 -10.21 -21.57
C THR A 138 -5.71 -9.82 -21.80
N GLN A 139 -5.39 -9.48 -23.05
CA GLN A 139 -4.13 -8.82 -23.42
C GLN A 139 -4.16 -7.32 -23.07
N GLY A 140 -3.00 -6.67 -23.15
CA GLY A 140 -2.85 -5.22 -23.00
C GLY A 140 -2.50 -4.74 -21.60
N HIS A 141 -2.60 -5.62 -20.59
CA HIS A 141 -2.12 -5.33 -19.24
C HIS A 141 -1.66 -6.60 -18.50
N GLY A 142 -0.82 -6.44 -17.48
CA GLY A 142 -0.35 -7.52 -16.63
C GLY A 142 -1.20 -7.70 -15.37
N ALA A 143 -0.96 -8.77 -14.60
CA ALA A 143 -1.63 -9.06 -13.33
C ALA A 143 -1.44 -7.99 -12.23
N VAL A 144 -0.52 -7.03 -12.43
CA VAL A 144 -0.26 -5.88 -11.53
C VAL A 144 -1.16 -4.68 -11.79
N ASP A 145 -1.84 -4.66 -12.92
CA ASP A 145 -2.59 -3.49 -13.33
C ASP A 145 -3.80 -3.25 -12.44
N ARG A 146 -3.91 -2.03 -11.94
CA ARG A 146 -4.99 -1.60 -11.05
C ARG A 146 -6.29 -1.30 -11.81
N SER A 147 -6.22 -1.17 -13.13
CA SER A 147 -7.37 -1.05 -14.03
C SER A 147 -7.98 -2.40 -14.45
N CYS A 148 -7.36 -3.52 -14.05
CA CYS A 148 -7.86 -4.86 -14.37
C CYS A 148 -9.31 -5.05 -13.86
N PRO A 149 -10.30 -5.40 -14.71
CA PRO A 149 -11.69 -5.55 -14.30
C PRO A 149 -11.90 -6.56 -13.17
N SER A 150 -11.17 -7.69 -13.18
CA SER A 150 -11.23 -8.71 -12.13
C SER A 150 -10.63 -8.22 -10.80
N PHE A 151 -9.64 -7.32 -10.85
CA PHE A 151 -9.07 -6.70 -9.66
C PHE A 151 -10.05 -5.68 -9.07
N THR A 152 -10.56 -4.76 -9.91
CA THR A 152 -11.56 -3.76 -9.52
C THR A 152 -12.83 -4.40 -8.98
N GLY A 153 -13.33 -5.46 -9.61
CA GLY A 153 -14.49 -6.21 -9.13
C GLY A 153 -14.26 -6.85 -7.75
N ARG A 154 -13.06 -7.37 -7.48
CA ARG A 154 -12.69 -7.91 -6.16
C ARG A 154 -12.49 -6.83 -5.11
N ILE A 155 -11.96 -5.67 -5.48
CA ILE A 155 -11.91 -4.47 -4.60
C ILE A 155 -13.33 -4.11 -4.18
N ARG A 156 -14.23 -3.94 -5.15
CA ARG A 156 -15.64 -3.59 -4.90
C ARG A 156 -16.32 -4.60 -3.99
N ALA A 157 -16.23 -5.89 -4.29
CA ALA A 157 -16.82 -6.95 -3.46
C ALA A 157 -16.23 -7.00 -2.04
N LEU A 158 -14.97 -6.61 -1.86
CA LEU A 158 -14.34 -6.50 -0.55
C LEU A 158 -14.83 -5.26 0.21
N HIS A 159 -15.03 -4.16 -0.51
CA HIS A 159 -15.51 -2.89 0.06
C HIS A 159 -16.98 -2.94 0.45
N GLU A 160 -17.83 -3.58 -0.35
CA GLU A 160 -19.27 -3.77 -0.06
C GLU A 160 -19.53 -4.55 1.24
N ARG A 161 -18.58 -5.41 1.66
CA ARG A 161 -18.70 -6.20 2.90
C ARG A 161 -18.31 -5.42 4.16
N ARG A 162 -17.80 -4.20 4.02
CA ARG A 162 -17.20 -3.43 5.10
C ARG A 162 -17.83 -2.03 5.15
N SER A 163 -18.79 -1.85 6.05
CA SER A 163 -19.49 -0.58 6.26
C SER A 163 -18.54 0.56 6.64
N ASP A 164 -17.39 0.25 7.26
CA ASP A 164 -16.39 1.24 7.64
C ASP A 164 -15.67 1.88 6.43
N ILE A 165 -15.78 1.30 5.23
CA ILE A 165 -15.03 1.74 4.04
C ILE A 165 -15.51 3.05 3.43
N GLN A 166 -16.78 3.40 3.63
CA GLN A 166 -17.33 4.65 3.10
C GLN A 166 -16.81 5.90 3.81
N TYR A 167 -16.30 5.76 5.04
CA TYR A 167 -15.86 6.89 5.86
C TYR A 167 -14.40 7.28 5.59
N ARG A 168 -14.14 8.59 5.63
CA ARG A 168 -12.81 9.17 5.48
C ARG A 168 -11.87 8.71 6.60
N PHE A 169 -12.38 8.66 7.82
CA PHE A 169 -11.67 8.32 9.05
C PHE A 169 -11.89 6.86 9.43
N PHE A 170 -11.02 6.29 10.27
CA PHE A 170 -11.33 5.06 10.98
C PHE A 170 -12.47 5.34 11.96
N VAL A 171 -13.55 4.57 11.84
CA VAL A 171 -14.74 4.72 12.70
C VAL A 171 -14.36 4.46 14.15
N THR A 172 -14.73 5.39 15.03
CA THR A 172 -14.60 5.32 16.49
C THR A 172 -15.94 5.69 17.13
N ASP A 173 -15.99 5.78 18.46
CA ASP A 173 -17.19 6.26 19.18
C ASP A 173 -17.45 7.76 18.95
N ALA A 174 -16.47 8.49 18.41
CA ALA A 174 -16.58 9.92 18.13
C ALA A 174 -17.37 10.18 16.82
N PRO A 175 -18.48 10.94 16.84
CA PRO A 175 -19.36 11.14 15.69
C PRO A 175 -18.69 11.74 14.44
N GLU A 176 -17.63 12.53 14.63
CA GLU A 176 -16.83 13.12 13.55
C GLU A 176 -16.08 12.10 12.69
N THR A 177 -16.05 10.84 13.11
CA THR A 177 -15.40 9.73 12.38
C THR A 177 -16.36 8.92 11.51
N TRP A 178 -17.66 9.25 11.55
CA TRP A 178 -18.74 8.64 10.75
C TRP A 178 -19.03 9.46 9.48
#